data_AF-A0A6F9MXK8-F1
#
_entry.id   AF-A0A6F9MXK8-F1
#
_cell.length_a   1.000
_cell.length_b   1.000
_cell.length_c   1.000
_cell.angle_alpha   90.00
_cell.angle_beta   90.00
_cell.angle_gamma   90.00
#
_symmetry.space_group_name_H-M   'P 1'
#
loop_
_entity.id
_entity.type
_entity.pdbx_description
1 polymer ?
#
loop_
_entity_poly.entity_id
_entity_poly.type
_entity_poly.pdbx_seq_one_letter_code
_entity_poly.pdbx_strand_id
1 'polypeptide(L)'
;VTQSGVVGLTIKNYNGIEDFKFQNVVISTSVGTGLGALAEEINRNADKTGVRATFNVQTVGTGSIEASATSDNFAINGVIIGKVDYSDNDENGSLISAINAVKDTTGVQASKDENGKLVLTSADGRGIKITGDIGQGANIINKENYGRLSLVKNDGRDINISGTGLTAAGFGTGQMISQSSVSLRESKGQINANIADAMGFNAYGGGSNQIVFASVAGSISSYMSQAGSGFSDGSGYSIGSGKNLSESFSGVVIVASTNFSSVFNASAGTGFSVGSGQSQFATMRISANNLA
;
A
#
# COMPACT_ATOMS: atom_id res chain seq x y z
N VAL A 1 3.37 -1.25 2.38
CA VAL A 1 4.24 -2.26 3.01
C VAL A 1 3.66 -3.64 2.78
N THR A 2 4.45 -4.63 2.36
CA THR A 2 3.95 -5.98 2.02
C THR A 2 4.66 -7.10 2.80
N GLN A 3 5.51 -6.75 3.77
CA GLN A 3 6.31 -7.70 4.54
C GLN A 3 6.10 -7.50 6.04
N SER A 4 5.89 -8.58 6.78
CA SER A 4 5.93 -8.62 8.25
C SER A 4 7.35 -8.77 8.76
N GLY A 5 7.59 -8.41 10.02
CA GLY A 5 8.90 -8.54 10.64
C GLY A 5 9.07 -7.67 11.87
N VAL A 6 10.24 -7.76 12.49
CA VAL A 6 10.60 -6.89 13.62
C VAL A 6 11.33 -5.66 13.09
N VAL A 7 10.81 -4.48 13.43
CA VAL A 7 11.38 -3.18 13.07
C VAL A 7 12.08 -2.60 14.29
N GLY A 8 13.34 -2.22 14.10
CA GLY A 8 14.10 -1.41 15.06
C GLY A 8 14.40 -0.06 14.42
N LEU A 9 13.49 0.90 14.55
CA LEU A 9 13.63 2.23 13.94
C LEU A 9 14.67 3.05 14.69
N THR A 10 15.46 3.85 13.96
CA THR A 10 16.39 4.82 14.53
C THR A 10 16.31 6.13 13.75
N ILE A 11 16.06 7.25 14.45
CA ILE A 11 16.23 8.59 13.87
C ILE A 11 17.67 9.01 14.09
N LYS A 12 18.40 9.25 12.99
CA LYS A 12 19.77 9.72 13.05
C LYS A 12 19.82 11.19 13.44
N ASN A 13 20.83 11.54 14.24
CA ASN A 13 21.14 12.93 14.57
C ASN A 13 19.91 13.74 15.06
N TYR A 14 19.11 13.16 15.97
CA TYR A 14 17.79 13.70 16.30
C TYR A 14 17.87 15.08 16.98
N ASN A 15 18.94 15.31 17.77
CA ASN A 15 19.21 16.54 18.50
C ASN A 15 20.47 17.30 18.03
N GLY A 16 21.11 16.87 16.94
CA GLY A 16 22.35 17.46 16.45
C GLY A 16 23.64 16.80 16.96
N ILE A 17 23.54 15.78 17.85
CA ILE A 17 24.70 15.11 18.45
C ILE A 17 24.57 13.58 18.36
N GLU A 18 23.41 13.04 18.75
CA GLU A 18 23.20 11.59 18.92
C GLU A 18 22.02 11.07 18.11
N ASP A 19 21.95 9.74 17.99
CA ASP A 19 20.84 9.03 17.37
C ASP A 19 19.79 8.64 18.40
N PHE A 20 18.52 8.61 17.99
CA PHE A 20 17.43 8.11 18.82
C PHE A 20 17.00 6.72 18.35
N LYS A 21 17.20 5.70 19.19
CA LYS A 21 16.78 4.31 18.92
C LYS A 21 15.46 4.03 19.61
N PHE A 22 14.46 3.61 18.84
CA PHE A 22 13.16 3.18 19.37
C PHE A 22 13.24 1.74 19.87
N GLN A 23 12.25 1.34 20.68
CA GLN A 23 12.07 -0.07 20.99
C GLN A 23 11.71 -0.87 19.74
N ASN A 24 12.07 -2.15 19.72
CA ASN A 24 11.71 -3.03 18.63
C ASN A 24 10.20 -3.25 18.60
N VAL A 25 9.59 -3.10 17.43
CA VAL A 25 8.16 -3.29 17.22
C VAL A 25 7.93 -4.39 16.19
N VAL A 26 7.00 -5.30 16.48
CA VAL A 26 6.60 -6.36 15.55
C VAL A 26 5.55 -5.82 14.59
N ILE A 27 5.75 -6.04 13.29
CA ILE A 27 4.79 -5.77 12.22
C ILE A 27 4.16 -7.09 11.83
N SER A 28 2.87 -7.28 12.14
CA SER A 28 2.11 -8.48 11.79
C SER A 28 0.61 -8.20 11.71
N THR A 29 -0.22 -9.25 11.63
CA THR A 29 -1.69 -9.18 11.67
C THR A 29 -2.27 -9.42 13.07
N SER A 30 -1.41 -9.61 14.08
CA SER A 30 -1.82 -9.89 15.46
C SER A 30 -2.15 -8.60 16.23
N VAL A 31 -2.98 -8.72 17.27
CA VAL A 31 -3.28 -7.60 18.19
C VAL A 31 -1.99 -7.08 18.83
N GLY A 32 -1.88 -5.75 18.95
CA GLY A 32 -0.69 -5.08 19.52
C GLY A 32 0.54 -5.08 18.61
N THR A 33 0.38 -5.41 17.33
CA THR A 33 1.44 -5.37 16.31
C THR A 33 1.01 -4.52 15.12
N GLY A 34 1.91 -4.31 14.17
CA GLY A 34 1.63 -3.57 12.94
C GLY A 34 2.07 -2.11 13.01
N LEU A 35 1.70 -1.34 11.99
CA LEU A 35 2.09 0.06 11.89
C LEU A 35 1.41 0.93 12.95
N GLY A 36 0.26 0.51 13.48
CA GLY A 36 -0.37 1.17 14.62
C GLY A 36 0.51 1.16 15.87
N ALA A 37 1.05 0.00 16.23
CA ALA A 37 1.98 -0.13 17.35
C ALA A 37 3.28 0.66 17.13
N LEU A 38 3.80 0.68 15.88
CA LEU A 38 4.99 1.45 15.55
C LEU A 38 4.73 2.96 15.64
N ALA A 39 3.58 3.43 15.15
CA ALA A 39 3.18 4.82 15.25
C ALA A 39 3.00 5.25 16.72
N GLU A 40 2.44 4.39 17.57
CA GLU A 40 2.30 4.65 19.01
C GLU A 40 3.68 4.84 19.67
N GLU A 41 4.64 3.95 19.40
CA GLU A 41 6.00 4.05 19.96
C GLU A 41 6.74 5.32 19.48
N ILE A 42 6.56 5.71 18.23
CA ILE A 42 7.12 6.97 17.72
C ILE A 42 6.48 8.16 18.44
N ASN A 43 5.15 8.19 18.52
CA ASN A 43 4.40 9.30 19.11
C ASN A 43 4.63 9.43 20.62
N ARG A 44 4.89 8.33 21.32
CA ARG A 44 5.27 8.31 22.75
C ARG A 44 6.56 9.09 23.02
N ASN A 45 7.43 9.22 22.03
CA ASN A 45 8.71 9.93 22.12
C ASN A 45 8.74 11.19 21.22
N ALA A 46 7.58 11.69 20.80
CA ALA A 46 7.49 12.85 19.89
C ALA A 46 7.98 14.16 20.53
N ASP A 47 7.88 14.29 21.85
CA ASP A 47 8.40 15.42 22.63
C ASP A 47 9.94 15.52 22.56
N LYS A 48 10.62 14.37 22.47
CA LYS A 48 12.09 14.30 22.38
C LYS A 48 12.59 14.40 20.95
N THR A 49 11.95 13.70 20.03
CA THR A 49 12.42 13.56 18.64
C THR A 49 11.90 14.65 17.72
N GLY A 50 10.79 15.31 18.09
CA GLY A 50 10.08 16.25 17.23
C GLY A 50 9.36 15.59 16.04
N VAL A 51 9.33 14.25 15.99
CA VAL A 51 8.70 13.47 14.91
C VAL A 51 7.41 12.84 15.43
N ARG A 52 6.33 13.03 14.67
CA ARG A 52 5.04 12.37 14.88
C ARG A 52 4.79 11.37 13.75
N ALA A 53 4.09 10.29 14.06
CA ALA A 53 3.74 9.26 13.11
C ALA A 53 2.21 9.08 13.02
N THR A 54 1.75 8.75 11.82
CA THR A 54 0.41 8.21 11.58
C THR A 54 0.52 7.03 10.62
N PHE A 55 -0.53 6.24 10.50
CA PHE A 55 -0.60 5.11 9.59
C PHE A 55 -1.88 5.16 8.78
N ASN A 56 -1.85 4.52 7.61
CA ASN A 56 -3.04 4.20 6.84
C ASN A 56 -2.89 2.76 6.33
N VAL A 57 -3.75 1.85 6.82
CA VAL A 57 -3.76 0.45 6.40
C VAL A 57 -5.07 0.13 5.70
N GLN A 58 -5.04 0.27 4.37
CA GLN A 58 -6.15 -0.09 3.50
C GLN A 58 -5.69 -0.92 2.32
N THR A 59 -6.46 -1.96 2.01
CA THR A 59 -6.38 -2.70 0.74
C THR A 59 -7.61 -2.35 -0.08
N VAL A 60 -7.40 -1.81 -1.26
CA VAL A 60 -8.48 -1.36 -2.16
C VAL A 60 -8.45 -2.23 -3.42
N GLY A 61 -9.62 -2.66 -3.87
CA GLY A 61 -9.78 -3.35 -5.16
C GLY A 61 -9.48 -2.42 -6.32
N THR A 62 -9.11 -2.97 -7.48
CA THR A 62 -8.72 -2.14 -8.63
C THR A 62 -9.91 -1.63 -9.42
N GLY A 63 -10.97 -2.45 -9.50
CA GLY A 63 -12.27 -2.12 -10.09
C GLY A 63 -13.44 -2.40 -9.13
N SER A 64 -14.65 -2.16 -9.64
CA SER A 64 -15.89 -2.49 -8.92
C SER A 64 -15.98 -3.98 -8.61
N ILE A 65 -16.72 -4.34 -7.57
CA ILE A 65 -16.97 -5.76 -7.26
C ILE A 65 -17.76 -6.38 -8.43
N GLU A 66 -17.33 -7.55 -8.90
CA GLU A 66 -18.01 -8.36 -9.91
C GLU A 66 -18.47 -9.69 -9.30
N ALA A 67 -19.53 -10.27 -9.86
CA ALA A 67 -20.12 -11.50 -9.38
C ALA A 67 -19.10 -12.65 -9.37
N SER A 68 -18.88 -13.23 -8.19
CA SER A 68 -17.93 -14.31 -7.98
C SER A 68 -18.21 -15.00 -6.65
N ALA A 69 -17.33 -15.91 -6.27
CA ALA A 69 -17.43 -16.66 -5.02
C ALA A 69 -16.07 -16.76 -4.35
N THR A 70 -16.06 -16.67 -3.03
CA THR A 70 -14.88 -17.01 -2.25
C THR A 70 -14.73 -18.53 -2.17
N SER A 71 -13.51 -18.98 -1.87
CA SER A 71 -13.22 -20.40 -1.58
C SER A 71 -13.68 -20.82 -0.16
N ASP A 72 -13.82 -22.12 0.06
CA ASP A 72 -14.19 -22.68 1.37
C ASP A 72 -13.18 -22.36 2.49
N ASN A 73 -11.92 -22.09 2.12
CA ASN A 73 -10.84 -21.73 3.05
C ASN A 73 -10.51 -20.23 3.02
N PHE A 74 -11.38 -19.39 2.46
CA PHE A 74 -11.22 -17.95 2.50
C PHE A 74 -11.14 -17.45 3.94
N ALA A 75 -10.05 -16.74 4.25
CA ALA A 75 -9.75 -16.24 5.56
C ALA A 75 -9.04 -14.88 5.51
N ILE A 76 -9.28 -14.05 6.53
CA ILE A 76 -8.60 -12.77 6.73
C ILE A 76 -7.94 -12.79 8.10
N ASN A 77 -6.66 -12.43 8.16
CA ASN A 77 -5.85 -12.39 9.39
C ASN A 77 -5.90 -13.71 10.18
N GLY A 78 -6.01 -14.84 9.48
CA GLY A 78 -6.08 -16.19 10.06
C GLY A 78 -7.47 -16.65 10.50
N VAL A 79 -8.51 -15.81 10.40
CA VAL A 79 -9.89 -16.19 10.72
C VAL A 79 -10.60 -16.64 9.45
N ILE A 80 -11.10 -17.88 9.44
CA ILE A 80 -11.86 -18.44 8.31
C ILE A 80 -13.24 -17.80 8.27
N ILE A 81 -13.58 -17.23 7.11
CA ILE A 81 -14.90 -16.70 6.78
C ILE A 81 -15.68 -17.75 5.97
N GLY A 82 -14.97 -18.48 5.09
CA GLY A 82 -15.55 -19.54 4.27
C GLY A 82 -16.12 -19.05 2.95
N LYS A 83 -16.85 -19.94 2.28
CA LYS A 83 -17.45 -19.67 0.96
C LYS A 83 -18.61 -18.69 1.06
N VAL A 84 -18.58 -17.66 0.22
CA VAL A 84 -19.57 -16.61 0.08
C VAL A 84 -19.75 -16.32 -1.40
N ASP A 85 -20.96 -16.49 -1.90
CA ASP A 85 -21.34 -16.10 -3.26
C ASP A 85 -21.81 -14.63 -3.22
N TYR A 86 -21.21 -13.79 -4.07
CA TYR A 86 -21.53 -12.36 -4.14
C TYR A 86 -21.83 -11.93 -5.57
N SER A 87 -22.74 -10.97 -5.70
CA SER A 87 -23.21 -10.44 -6.99
C SER A 87 -22.38 -9.25 -7.44
N ASP A 88 -22.60 -8.79 -8.67
CA ASP A 88 -22.03 -7.53 -9.14
C ASP A 88 -22.32 -6.41 -8.14
N ASN A 89 -21.33 -5.56 -7.90
CA ASN A 89 -21.33 -4.49 -6.92
C ASN A 89 -21.67 -4.92 -5.48
N ASP A 90 -21.57 -6.21 -5.14
CA ASP A 90 -22.05 -6.78 -3.88
C ASP A 90 -23.50 -6.33 -3.56
N GLU A 91 -24.39 -6.35 -4.58
CA GLU A 91 -25.79 -5.93 -4.43
C GLU A 91 -26.55 -6.74 -3.37
N ASN A 92 -26.19 -8.01 -3.20
CA ASN A 92 -26.72 -8.86 -2.13
C ASN A 92 -26.09 -8.57 -0.76
N GLY A 93 -25.03 -7.75 -0.70
CA GLY A 93 -24.31 -7.35 0.51
C GLY A 93 -23.57 -8.49 1.21
N SER A 94 -23.45 -9.65 0.55
CA SER A 94 -22.99 -10.89 1.17
C SER A 94 -21.50 -10.82 1.50
N LEU A 95 -20.67 -10.30 0.60
CA LEU A 95 -19.23 -10.26 0.79
C LEU A 95 -18.85 -9.31 1.93
N ILE A 96 -19.38 -8.08 1.89
CA ILE A 96 -19.11 -7.07 2.91
C ILE A 96 -19.65 -7.53 4.28
N SER A 97 -20.85 -8.10 4.31
CA SER A 97 -21.44 -8.59 5.58
C SER A 97 -20.65 -9.75 6.16
N ALA A 98 -20.22 -10.72 5.35
CA ALA A 98 -19.45 -11.87 5.81
C ALA A 98 -18.09 -11.47 6.39
N ILE A 99 -17.39 -10.53 5.75
CA ILE A 99 -16.13 -9.99 6.29
C ILE A 99 -16.39 -9.21 7.59
N ASN A 100 -17.40 -8.36 7.61
CA ASN A 100 -17.71 -7.53 8.78
C ASN A 100 -18.26 -8.32 9.97
N ALA A 101 -18.81 -9.51 9.76
CA ALA A 101 -19.28 -10.39 10.84
C ALA A 101 -18.16 -10.82 11.80
N VAL A 102 -16.90 -10.82 11.33
CA VAL A 102 -15.72 -11.18 12.13
C VAL A 102 -14.74 -10.01 12.35
N LYS A 103 -15.16 -8.76 12.07
CA LYS A 103 -14.29 -7.57 12.11
C LYS A 103 -13.61 -7.35 13.45
N ASP A 104 -14.28 -7.65 14.56
CA ASP A 104 -13.74 -7.42 15.91
C ASP A 104 -12.64 -8.43 16.25
N THR A 105 -12.63 -9.58 15.57
CA THR A 105 -11.57 -10.60 15.69
C THR A 105 -10.45 -10.33 14.69
N THR A 106 -10.77 -10.11 13.41
CA THR A 106 -9.78 -9.89 12.35
C THR A 106 -9.09 -8.53 12.44
N GLY A 107 -9.78 -7.50 12.96
CA GLY A 107 -9.35 -6.11 12.90
C GLY A 107 -9.58 -5.42 11.57
N VAL A 108 -10.31 -6.07 10.66
CA VAL A 108 -10.51 -5.60 9.29
C VAL A 108 -11.97 -5.33 9.06
N GLN A 109 -12.27 -4.11 8.65
CA GLN A 109 -13.60 -3.68 8.24
C GLN A 109 -13.66 -3.60 6.71
N ALA A 110 -14.66 -4.25 6.14
CA ALA A 110 -14.98 -4.14 4.72
C ALA A 110 -15.99 -3.01 4.48
N SER A 111 -15.80 -2.30 3.37
CA SER A 111 -16.72 -1.30 2.84
C SER A 111 -16.67 -1.29 1.32
N LYS A 112 -17.66 -0.66 0.70
CA LYS A 112 -17.67 -0.35 -0.73
C LYS A 112 -17.40 1.14 -0.91
N ASP A 113 -16.48 1.50 -1.81
CA ASP A 113 -16.26 2.91 -2.15
C ASP A 113 -17.34 3.44 -3.12
N GLU A 114 -17.27 4.74 -3.43
CA GLU A 114 -18.18 5.43 -4.33
C GLU A 114 -18.13 4.90 -5.77
N ASN A 115 -17.04 4.23 -6.15
CA ASN A 115 -16.82 3.62 -7.47
C ASN A 115 -17.15 2.12 -7.47
N GLY A 116 -17.74 1.59 -6.41
CA GLY A 116 -18.11 0.18 -6.29
C GLY A 116 -16.97 -0.76 -5.90
N LYS A 117 -15.78 -0.25 -5.60
CA LYS A 117 -14.59 -1.05 -5.26
C LYS A 117 -14.68 -1.57 -3.83
N LEU A 118 -14.18 -2.78 -3.60
CA LEU A 118 -14.02 -3.32 -2.25
C LEU A 118 -12.86 -2.59 -1.53
N VAL A 119 -13.13 -2.09 -0.34
CA VAL A 119 -12.13 -1.47 0.54
C VAL A 119 -12.08 -2.24 1.85
N LEU A 120 -10.90 -2.74 2.20
CA LEU A 120 -10.61 -3.36 3.48
C LEU A 120 -9.74 -2.42 4.29
N THR A 121 -10.24 -1.95 5.44
CA THR A 121 -9.52 -1.02 6.33
C THR A 121 -9.19 -1.72 7.65
N SER A 122 -7.95 -1.59 8.12
CA SER A 122 -7.59 -1.95 9.50
C SER A 122 -7.59 -0.71 10.39
N ALA A 123 -8.46 -0.69 11.39
CA ALA A 123 -8.66 0.47 12.26
C ALA A 123 -7.51 0.66 13.27
N ASP A 124 -6.90 -0.44 13.74
CA ASP A 124 -5.82 -0.43 14.73
C ASP A 124 -4.42 -0.52 14.10
N GLY A 125 -4.34 -0.48 12.77
CA GLY A 125 -3.07 -0.44 12.03
C GLY A 125 -2.34 -1.79 11.97
N ARG A 126 -3.06 -2.90 12.19
CA ARG A 126 -2.57 -4.25 11.89
C ARG A 126 -2.48 -4.48 10.39
N GLY A 127 -1.66 -5.45 9.98
CA GLY A 127 -1.69 -5.93 8.61
C GLY A 127 -3.03 -6.56 8.23
N ILE A 128 -3.32 -6.51 6.93
CA ILE A 128 -4.41 -7.22 6.27
C ILE A 128 -3.76 -8.33 5.44
N LYS A 129 -4.00 -9.58 5.84
CA LYS A 129 -3.55 -10.76 5.11
C LYS A 129 -4.75 -11.63 4.76
N ILE A 130 -4.98 -11.79 3.47
CA ILE A 130 -6.01 -12.64 2.89
C ILE A 130 -5.36 -13.97 2.52
N THR A 131 -5.94 -15.07 3.00
CA THR A 131 -5.57 -16.43 2.63
C THR A 131 -6.78 -17.16 2.06
N GLY A 132 -6.53 -18.22 1.29
CA GLY A 132 -7.54 -18.77 0.39
C GLY A 132 -7.80 -17.85 -0.79
N ASP A 133 -8.85 -18.15 -1.53
CA ASP A 133 -9.32 -17.31 -2.63
C ASP A 133 -10.50 -16.45 -2.20
N ILE A 134 -10.37 -15.13 -2.36
CA ILE A 134 -11.45 -14.17 -2.19
C ILE A 134 -12.30 -14.03 -3.47
N GLY A 135 -11.84 -14.63 -4.58
CA GLY A 135 -12.48 -14.55 -5.88
C GLY A 135 -11.98 -13.34 -6.69
N GLN A 136 -11.75 -13.55 -7.99
CA GLN A 136 -11.20 -12.51 -8.86
C GLN A 136 -12.14 -11.32 -9.05
N GLY A 137 -13.45 -11.53 -8.88
CA GLY A 137 -14.43 -10.44 -8.91
C GLY A 137 -14.31 -9.45 -7.75
N ALA A 138 -13.55 -9.77 -6.69
CA ALA A 138 -13.24 -8.79 -5.65
C ALA A 138 -12.18 -7.76 -6.10
N ASN A 139 -11.49 -8.03 -7.22
CA ASN A 139 -10.48 -7.17 -7.82
C ASN A 139 -9.32 -6.79 -6.86
N ILE A 140 -8.99 -7.66 -5.91
CA ILE A 140 -7.88 -7.47 -4.96
C ILE A 140 -6.60 -8.11 -5.51
N ILE A 141 -5.65 -7.28 -5.91
CA ILE A 141 -4.33 -7.74 -6.36
C ILE A 141 -3.45 -8.18 -5.17
N ASN A 142 -3.31 -7.31 -4.17
CA ASN A 142 -2.39 -7.51 -3.06
C ASN A 142 -3.12 -8.19 -1.88
N LYS A 143 -2.92 -9.51 -1.75
CA LYS A 143 -3.49 -10.30 -0.64
C LYS A 143 -2.75 -10.12 0.69
N GLU A 144 -1.59 -9.49 0.71
CA GLU A 144 -0.84 -9.19 1.94
C GLU A 144 -0.38 -7.72 1.95
N ASN A 145 -0.88 -6.95 2.92
CA ASN A 145 -0.65 -5.51 3.01
C ASN A 145 -0.59 -5.07 4.48
N TYR A 146 0.46 -4.36 4.86
CA TYR A 146 0.64 -3.78 6.20
C TYR A 146 0.44 -2.27 6.21
N GLY A 147 0.01 -1.68 5.09
CA GLY A 147 -0.31 -0.26 4.93
C GLY A 147 0.91 0.64 4.73
N ARG A 148 0.77 1.90 5.12
CA ARG A 148 1.76 2.98 4.98
C ARG A 148 1.94 3.69 6.31
N LEU A 149 3.20 3.97 6.66
CA LEU A 149 3.55 4.87 7.77
C LEU A 149 3.88 6.24 7.21
N SER A 150 3.37 7.29 7.85
CA SER A 150 3.65 8.68 7.49
C SER A 150 4.27 9.38 8.68
N LEU A 151 5.39 10.06 8.47
CA LEU A 151 6.11 10.78 9.51
C LEU A 151 6.04 12.28 9.23
N VAL A 152 5.83 13.06 10.28
CA VAL A 152 5.75 14.52 10.20
C VAL A 152 6.73 15.12 11.21
N LYS A 153 7.53 16.06 10.73
CA LYS A 153 8.42 16.89 11.54
C LYS A 153 8.14 18.36 11.26
N ASN A 154 8.32 19.21 12.25
CA ASN A 154 7.93 20.62 12.21
C ASN A 154 9.12 21.59 12.01
N ASP A 155 10.35 21.09 11.80
CA ASP A 155 11.54 21.93 11.65
C ASP A 155 12.07 22.03 10.20
N GLY A 156 11.37 21.43 9.24
CA GLY A 156 11.68 21.47 7.80
C GLY A 156 12.92 20.69 7.37
N ARG A 157 13.65 20.06 8.31
CA ARG A 157 14.79 19.19 7.98
C ARG A 157 14.30 17.78 7.65
N ASP A 158 15.09 17.07 6.85
CA ASP A 158 14.82 15.68 6.52
C ASP A 158 14.78 14.80 7.79
N ILE A 159 13.91 13.77 7.77
CA ILE A 159 13.86 12.76 8.82
C ILE A 159 14.80 11.63 8.40
N ASN A 160 16.05 11.70 8.84
CA ASN A 160 17.03 10.69 8.49
C ASN A 160 16.79 9.39 9.28
N ILE A 161 16.12 8.44 8.64
CA ILE A 161 15.76 7.13 9.22
C ILE A 161 16.85 6.11 8.90
N SER A 162 17.20 5.32 9.91
CA SER A 162 18.00 4.11 9.79
C SER A 162 17.46 3.03 10.72
N GLY A 163 18.10 1.85 10.73
CA GLY A 163 17.76 0.79 11.67
C GLY A 163 17.71 -0.59 11.03
N THR A 164 16.98 -1.50 11.66
CA THR A 164 16.82 -2.89 11.22
C THR A 164 15.38 -3.18 10.81
N GLY A 165 15.20 -4.03 9.81
CA GLY A 165 13.86 -4.46 9.38
C GLY A 165 13.01 -3.36 8.71
N LEU A 166 13.62 -2.27 8.22
CA LEU A 166 12.91 -1.10 7.68
C LEU A 166 11.97 -1.41 6.50
N THR A 167 12.18 -2.51 5.78
CA THR A 167 11.27 -2.98 4.72
C THR A 167 9.85 -3.25 5.25
N ALA A 168 9.73 -3.71 6.51
CA ALA A 168 8.46 -3.92 7.20
C ALA A 168 7.82 -2.61 7.71
N ALA A 169 8.55 -1.49 7.70
CA ALA A 169 8.01 -0.17 8.03
C ALA A 169 7.74 0.71 6.79
N GLY A 170 8.17 0.27 5.60
CA GLY A 170 8.02 1.05 4.36
C GLY A 170 9.18 1.98 4.06
N PHE A 171 10.28 1.89 4.80
CA PHE A 171 11.48 2.74 4.64
C PHE A 171 12.73 1.93 4.28
N GLY A 172 12.57 0.69 3.84
CA GLY A 172 13.68 -0.17 3.46
C GLY A 172 14.23 0.12 2.07
N THR A 173 15.42 -0.39 1.79
CA THR A 173 16.02 -0.32 0.45
C THR A 173 15.10 -0.94 -0.59
N GLY A 174 14.90 -0.23 -1.71
CA GLY A 174 14.04 -0.68 -2.81
C GLY A 174 12.55 -0.33 -2.64
N GLN A 175 12.17 0.32 -1.54
CA GLN A 175 10.83 0.90 -1.39
C GLN A 175 10.85 2.37 -1.82
N MET A 176 9.87 2.77 -2.62
CA MET A 176 9.70 4.17 -3.01
C MET A 176 9.10 4.96 -1.84
N ILE A 177 9.75 6.05 -1.44
CA ILE A 177 9.37 6.90 -0.32
C ILE A 177 9.18 8.33 -0.82
N SER A 178 8.02 8.92 -0.53
CA SER A 178 7.73 10.31 -0.84
C SER A 178 8.01 11.20 0.36
N GLN A 179 8.81 12.25 0.15
CA GLN A 179 9.14 13.24 1.17
C GLN A 179 9.05 14.66 0.61
N SER A 180 8.58 15.60 1.43
CA SER A 180 8.48 17.01 1.07
C SER A 180 8.42 17.89 2.31
N SER A 181 8.92 19.13 2.19
CA SER A 181 8.75 20.19 3.18
C SER A 181 7.83 21.25 2.59
N VAL A 182 6.72 21.57 3.26
CA VAL A 182 5.69 22.50 2.76
C VAL A 182 5.67 23.76 3.61
N SER A 183 5.78 24.93 2.98
CA SER A 183 5.62 26.22 3.66
C SER A 183 4.14 26.60 3.85
N LEU A 184 3.88 27.50 4.80
CA LEU A 184 2.52 28.03 5.04
C LEU A 184 1.93 28.75 3.81
N ARG A 185 2.77 29.26 2.90
CA ARG A 185 2.30 29.86 1.66
C ARG A 185 1.83 28.79 0.68
N GLU A 186 2.58 27.71 0.54
CA GLU A 186 2.25 26.60 -0.35
C GLU A 186 1.00 25.85 0.11
N SER A 187 0.79 25.75 1.43
CA SER A 187 -0.42 25.12 1.98
C SER A 187 -1.72 25.88 1.68
N LYS A 188 -1.64 27.12 1.18
CA LYS A 188 -2.81 27.91 0.74
C LYS A 188 -3.14 27.71 -0.74
N GLY A 189 -2.25 27.10 -1.51
CA GLY A 189 -2.45 26.81 -2.92
C GLY A 189 -3.06 25.43 -3.14
N GLN A 190 -3.23 25.05 -4.42
CA GLN A 190 -3.54 23.68 -4.77
C GLN A 190 -2.36 22.77 -4.41
N ILE A 191 -2.64 21.72 -3.64
CA ILE A 191 -1.65 20.71 -3.25
C ILE A 191 -1.33 19.86 -4.48
N ASN A 192 -0.06 19.82 -4.89
CA ASN A 192 0.33 18.97 -6.01
C ASN A 192 0.33 17.48 -5.61
N ALA A 193 0.25 16.57 -6.59
CA ALA A 193 0.09 15.14 -6.34
C ALA A 193 1.25 14.53 -5.51
N ASN A 194 2.49 14.96 -5.74
CA ASN A 194 3.66 14.42 -5.02
C ASN A 194 3.68 14.89 -3.55
N ILE A 195 3.27 16.15 -3.30
CA ILE A 195 3.10 16.69 -1.95
C ILE A 195 1.93 15.99 -1.26
N ALA A 196 0.80 15.79 -1.93
CA ALA A 196 -0.35 15.06 -1.38
C ALA A 196 0.03 13.64 -0.97
N ASP A 197 0.84 12.97 -1.80
CA ASP A 197 1.38 11.66 -1.45
C ASP A 197 2.28 11.72 -0.21
N ALA A 198 3.24 12.66 -0.15
CA ALA A 198 4.08 12.87 1.04
C ALA A 198 3.28 13.25 2.30
N MET A 199 2.14 13.93 2.16
CA MET A 199 1.22 14.27 3.26
C MET A 199 0.36 13.07 3.72
N GLY A 200 0.42 11.94 3.02
CA GLY A 200 -0.30 10.72 3.38
C GLY A 200 -1.77 10.69 2.96
N PHE A 201 -2.16 11.44 1.92
CA PHE A 201 -3.55 11.46 1.43
C PHE A 201 -3.98 10.10 0.87
N ASN A 202 -3.05 9.35 0.29
CA ASN A 202 -3.32 8.09 -0.38
C ASN A 202 -2.85 6.91 0.47
N ALA A 203 -3.69 5.88 0.57
CA ALA A 203 -3.39 4.66 1.32
C ALA A 203 -2.33 3.77 0.64
N TYR A 204 -2.19 3.90 -0.68
CA TYR A 204 -1.21 3.19 -1.49
C TYR A 204 -0.28 4.18 -2.21
N GLY A 205 0.90 3.69 -2.59
CA GLY A 205 1.87 4.50 -3.33
C GLY A 205 1.39 4.76 -4.76
N GLY A 206 1.58 6.00 -5.24
CA GLY A 206 1.29 6.38 -6.62
C GLY A 206 0.26 7.50 -6.81
N GLY A 207 -0.22 8.12 -5.73
CA GLY A 207 -1.27 9.12 -5.86
C GLY A 207 -2.64 8.45 -6.07
N SER A 208 -3.35 8.90 -7.10
CA SER A 208 -4.65 8.33 -7.50
C SER A 208 -4.55 6.90 -8.02
N ASN A 209 -3.40 6.51 -8.58
CA ASN A 209 -3.19 5.19 -9.17
C ASN A 209 -2.45 4.26 -8.22
N GLN A 210 -2.82 2.98 -8.25
CA GLN A 210 -2.15 1.95 -7.46
C GLN A 210 -0.90 1.46 -8.20
N ILE A 211 0.27 1.59 -7.58
CA ILE A 211 1.51 1.03 -8.10
C ILE A 211 1.62 -0.45 -7.74
N VAL A 212 1.90 -1.28 -8.74
CA VAL A 212 2.25 -2.70 -8.55
C VAL A 212 3.63 -2.93 -9.13
N PHE A 213 4.59 -3.24 -8.25
CA PHE A 213 5.92 -3.66 -8.69
C PHE A 213 5.85 -5.11 -9.14
N ALA A 214 6.29 -5.38 -10.37
CA ALA A 214 6.28 -6.70 -10.96
C ALA A 214 7.65 -7.06 -11.55
N SER A 215 7.97 -8.34 -11.53
CA SER A 215 9.18 -8.90 -12.13
C SER A 215 9.03 -9.22 -13.63
N VAL A 216 7.88 -8.87 -14.22
CA VAL A 216 7.57 -9.03 -15.64
C VAL A 216 7.73 -7.69 -16.37
N ALA A 217 7.47 -7.64 -17.68
CA ALA A 217 7.43 -6.38 -18.39
C ALA A 217 6.36 -5.44 -17.79
N GLY A 218 6.62 -4.13 -17.80
CA GLY A 218 5.80 -3.10 -17.17
C GLY A 218 4.50 -2.79 -17.91
N SER A 219 3.68 -3.82 -18.17
CA SER A 219 2.35 -3.72 -18.76
C SER A 219 1.34 -4.58 -18.00
N ILE A 220 0.08 -4.14 -17.96
CA ILE A 220 -1.04 -4.91 -17.38
C ILE A 220 -1.13 -6.29 -18.04
N SER A 221 -0.96 -6.36 -19.36
CA SER A 221 -1.00 -7.62 -20.10
C SER A 221 0.03 -8.63 -19.60
N SER A 222 1.28 -8.18 -19.41
CA SER A 222 2.35 -9.05 -18.94
C SER A 222 2.14 -9.49 -17.49
N TYR A 223 1.60 -8.61 -16.66
CA TYR A 223 1.24 -8.92 -15.27
C TYR A 223 0.13 -9.98 -15.20
N MET A 224 -0.95 -9.80 -15.97
CA MET A 224 -2.06 -10.75 -16.00
C MET A 224 -1.63 -12.12 -16.52
N SER A 225 -0.80 -12.18 -17.57
CA SER A 225 -0.29 -13.44 -18.09
C SER A 225 0.70 -14.16 -17.16
N GLN A 226 1.19 -13.51 -16.10
CA GLN A 226 2.15 -14.12 -15.17
C GLN A 226 1.52 -15.29 -14.40
N ALA A 227 2.26 -16.40 -14.27
CA ALA A 227 1.85 -17.51 -13.44
C ALA A 227 1.63 -17.07 -11.98
N GLY A 228 0.48 -17.44 -11.40
CA GLY A 228 0.12 -17.07 -10.03
C GLY A 228 -0.55 -15.70 -9.87
N SER A 229 -0.72 -14.92 -10.95
CA SER A 229 -1.52 -13.68 -10.93
C SER A 229 -3.02 -13.95 -10.69
N GLY A 230 -3.47 -15.18 -11.00
CA GLY A 230 -4.88 -15.56 -11.05
C GLY A 230 -5.60 -15.10 -12.32
N PHE A 231 -4.90 -14.45 -13.25
CA PHE A 231 -5.41 -14.02 -14.57
C PHE A 231 -4.68 -14.71 -15.73
N SER A 232 -3.80 -15.67 -15.44
CA SER A 232 -3.07 -16.41 -16.49
C SER A 232 -4.01 -17.26 -17.34
N ASP A 233 -3.53 -17.71 -18.50
CA ASP A 233 -4.30 -18.62 -19.36
C ASP A 233 -4.76 -19.87 -18.58
N GLY A 234 -6.02 -20.25 -18.80
CA GLY A 234 -6.67 -21.36 -18.09
C GLY A 234 -7.31 -21.00 -16.74
N SER A 235 -7.13 -19.76 -16.24
CA SER A 235 -7.79 -19.30 -15.00
C SER A 235 -9.30 -19.05 -15.15
N GLY A 236 -9.80 -18.91 -16.38
CA GLY A 236 -11.15 -18.40 -16.65
C GLY A 236 -11.28 -16.87 -16.57
N TYR A 237 -10.20 -16.18 -16.20
CA TYR A 237 -10.13 -14.73 -15.98
C TYR A 237 -9.04 -14.06 -16.82
N SER A 238 -8.49 -14.76 -17.82
CA SER A 238 -7.47 -14.22 -18.70
C SER A 238 -8.00 -13.13 -19.62
N ILE A 239 -7.07 -12.40 -20.23
CA ILE A 239 -7.41 -11.36 -21.22
C ILE A 239 -8.16 -12.03 -22.37
N GLY A 240 -9.31 -11.47 -22.74
CA GLY A 240 -10.17 -12.05 -23.78
C GLY A 240 -11.06 -13.21 -23.33
N SER A 241 -11.14 -13.50 -22.01
CA SER A 241 -12.08 -14.49 -21.44
C SER A 241 -13.56 -14.09 -21.52
N GLY A 242 -13.88 -12.90 -22.04
CA GLY A 242 -15.23 -12.32 -22.03
C GLY A 242 -15.65 -11.71 -20.69
N LYS A 243 -14.79 -11.78 -19.66
CA LYS A 243 -14.99 -11.15 -18.35
C LYS A 243 -14.44 -9.72 -18.26
N ASN A 244 -13.65 -9.28 -19.23
CA ASN A 244 -13.06 -7.92 -19.32
C ASN A 244 -12.33 -7.44 -18.06
N LEU A 245 -11.81 -8.35 -17.23
CA LEU A 245 -11.11 -8.02 -15.99
C LEU A 245 -9.85 -7.16 -16.19
N SER A 246 -9.28 -7.10 -17.39
CA SER A 246 -8.21 -6.14 -17.70
C SER A 246 -8.66 -4.68 -17.56
N GLU A 247 -9.94 -4.37 -17.73
CA GLU A 247 -10.50 -3.03 -17.55
C GLU A 247 -10.53 -2.63 -16.06
N SER A 248 -10.64 -3.61 -15.15
CA SER A 248 -10.55 -3.37 -13.71
C SER A 248 -9.18 -2.83 -13.28
N PHE A 249 -8.16 -2.91 -14.15
CA PHE A 249 -6.81 -2.39 -13.90
C PHE A 249 -6.61 -0.95 -14.38
N SER A 250 -7.66 -0.26 -14.86
CA SER A 250 -7.56 1.12 -15.39
C SER A 250 -6.94 2.13 -14.40
N GLY A 251 -6.94 1.85 -13.09
CA GLY A 251 -6.25 2.66 -12.07
C GLY A 251 -4.88 2.13 -11.61
N VAL A 252 -4.29 1.16 -12.33
CA VAL A 252 -3.10 0.42 -11.88
C VAL A 252 -1.93 0.68 -12.81
N VAL A 253 -0.78 1.03 -12.22
CA VAL A 253 0.48 1.19 -12.96
C VAL A 253 1.42 0.05 -12.60
N ILE A 254 1.73 -0.79 -13.59
CA ILE A 254 2.71 -1.87 -13.44
C ILE A 254 4.12 -1.29 -13.61
N VAL A 255 4.92 -1.40 -12.56
CA VAL A 255 6.31 -0.94 -12.55
C VAL A 255 7.25 -2.13 -12.58
N ALA A 256 8.15 -2.09 -13.54
CA ALA A 256 9.23 -3.05 -13.75
C ALA A 256 10.57 -2.31 -13.86
N SER A 257 11.67 -3.04 -13.80
CA SER A 257 13.01 -2.46 -14.00
C SER A 257 13.15 -1.76 -15.36
N THR A 258 12.44 -2.22 -16.39
CA THR A 258 12.51 -1.71 -17.76
C THR A 258 11.76 -0.40 -17.99
N ASN A 259 10.77 -0.07 -17.16
CA ASN A 259 9.95 1.14 -17.29
C ASN A 259 10.06 2.07 -16.07
N PHE A 260 10.98 1.80 -15.12
CA PHE A 260 11.10 2.59 -13.90
C PHE A 260 11.24 4.10 -14.16
N SER A 261 12.14 4.51 -15.05
CA SER A 261 12.33 5.93 -15.40
C SER A 261 11.23 6.53 -16.29
N SER A 262 10.31 5.71 -16.84
CA SER A 262 9.11 6.22 -17.48
C SER A 262 7.99 6.52 -16.48
N VAL A 263 7.99 5.83 -15.33
CA VAL A 263 7.02 6.03 -14.23
C VAL A 263 7.52 7.04 -13.19
N PHE A 264 8.81 7.04 -12.88
CA PHE A 264 9.44 7.93 -11.89
C PHE A 264 10.42 8.90 -12.55
N ASN A 265 10.62 10.08 -11.95
CA ASN A 265 11.61 11.06 -12.36
C ASN A 265 13.04 10.60 -12.00
N ALA A 266 13.48 9.50 -12.61
CA ALA A 266 14.73 8.78 -12.34
C ALA A 266 15.53 8.51 -13.63
N SER A 267 15.39 9.37 -14.63
CA SER A 267 16.17 9.27 -15.88
C SER A 267 17.66 9.49 -15.64
N ALA A 268 18.51 8.98 -16.53
CA ALA A 268 19.94 9.23 -16.51
C ALA A 268 20.24 10.74 -16.47
N GLY A 269 21.22 11.15 -15.67
CA GLY A 269 21.57 12.56 -15.45
C GLY A 269 20.77 13.27 -14.37
N THR A 270 19.72 12.66 -13.82
CA THR A 270 19.04 13.15 -12.62
C THR A 270 19.75 12.68 -11.35
N GLY A 271 19.60 13.44 -10.25
CA GLY A 271 20.06 13.05 -8.92
C GLY A 271 19.37 11.82 -8.34
N PHE A 272 18.34 11.29 -9.02
CA PHE A 272 17.57 10.11 -8.62
C PHE A 272 17.71 8.94 -9.61
N SER A 273 18.68 9.01 -10.54
CA SER A 273 18.95 7.92 -11.48
C SER A 273 19.28 6.61 -10.77
N VAL A 274 19.01 5.47 -11.41
CA VAL A 274 19.33 4.15 -10.85
C VAL A 274 20.84 4.06 -10.56
N GLY A 275 21.20 3.67 -9.33
CA GLY A 275 22.59 3.63 -8.86
C GLY A 275 23.10 4.91 -8.19
N SER A 276 22.32 6.00 -8.19
CA SER A 276 22.66 7.25 -7.49
C SER A 276 22.62 7.17 -5.96
N GLY A 277 22.10 6.08 -5.40
CA GLY A 277 21.78 5.95 -3.98
C GLY A 277 20.48 6.63 -3.56
N GLN A 278 19.92 7.52 -4.39
CA GLN A 278 18.74 8.34 -4.06
C GLN A 278 17.48 7.96 -4.86
N SER A 279 17.55 6.94 -5.73
CA SER A 279 16.46 6.58 -6.63
C SER A 279 15.14 6.23 -5.92
N GLN A 280 15.20 5.79 -4.66
CA GLN A 280 14.02 5.52 -3.83
C GLN A 280 13.19 6.75 -3.49
N PHE A 281 13.75 7.95 -3.67
CA PHE A 281 13.07 9.23 -3.43
C PHE A 281 12.60 9.90 -4.73
N ALA A 282 12.76 9.23 -5.88
CA ALA A 282 12.30 9.76 -7.15
C ALA A 282 10.78 9.97 -7.12
N THR A 283 10.33 11.19 -7.42
CA THR A 283 8.90 11.49 -7.50
C THR A 283 8.26 10.77 -8.68
N MET A 284 7.00 10.37 -8.55
CA MET A 284 6.24 9.82 -9.68
C MET A 284 6.00 10.90 -10.75
N ARG A 285 6.03 10.49 -12.02
CA ARG A 285 5.70 11.37 -13.14
C ARG A 285 4.20 11.57 -13.18
N ILE A 286 3.77 12.83 -13.27
CA ILE A 286 2.33 13.17 -13.35
C ILE A 286 1.71 12.58 -14.63
N SER A 287 2.48 12.40 -15.70
CA SER A 287 2.02 11.70 -16.91
C SER A 287 1.79 10.19 -16.72
N ALA A 288 2.40 9.57 -15.71
CA ALA A 288 2.16 8.15 -15.40
C ALA A 288 0.77 7.94 -14.79
N ASN A 289 0.13 9.00 -14.26
CA ASN A 289 -1.29 8.96 -13.89
C ASN A 289 -2.22 8.85 -15.11
N ASN A 290 -1.71 9.04 -16.33
CA ASN A 290 -2.46 8.96 -17.58
C ASN A 290 -2.07 7.75 -18.45
N LEU A 291 -1.28 6.80 -17.93
CA LEU A 291 -0.99 5.52 -18.61
C LEU A 291 -1.94 4.41 -18.16
N ALA A 292 -3.21 4.78 -17.96
CA ALA A 292 -4.34 3.88 -17.79
C ALA A 292 -4.73 3.25 -19.14
#